data_AF-A0A4U1J0V0-F1
#
_entry.id   AF-A0A4U1J0V0-F1
#
_cell.length_a   1.000
_cell.length_b   1.000
_cell.length_c   1.000
_cell.angle_alpha   90.00
_cell.angle_beta   90.00
_cell.angle_gamma   90.00
#
_symmetry.space_group_name_H-M   'P 1'
#
loop_
_entity.id
_entity.type
_entity.pdbx_description
1 polymer ?
#
loop_
_entity_poly.entity_id
_entity_poly.type
_entity_poly.pdbx_seq_one_letter_code
_entity_poly.pdbx_strand_id
1 'polypeptide(L)'
;MAKGLTLLCFAAATLFAACSGGDEPETPEQKYCNQRCDCNKCTELELGSCLDDKINQKDEAADADCKDEYSTFLTCLTADAACSDGDYDESVCFAEESDLDSCLRPPPTCNLVNNGVCNEPAPKGDGLCAAGSDTKDCAIPTCPSAGDGFCDEPEGSGLCAEGSDPLDCPAETCQTCYDFIQSPNTSTLCDASGSIFAAYFDCACVGSCADYCQASLCSGVSPDADCDNCMAALCPTEYDACLAD
;
A
#
# COMPACT_ATOMS: atom_id res chain seq x y z
N MET A 1 101.64 -32.18 3.06
CA MET A 1 100.78 -31.09 2.57
C MET A 1 99.34 -31.45 2.90
N ALA A 2 98.82 -30.98 4.03
CA ALA A 2 97.45 -31.24 4.46
C ALA A 2 96.60 -30.01 4.09
N LYS A 3 95.62 -30.19 3.19
CA LYS A 3 94.63 -29.15 2.85
C LYS A 3 93.47 -29.30 3.83
N GLY A 4 93.35 -28.30 4.71
CA GLY A 4 92.23 -28.16 5.64
C GLY A 4 90.95 -27.79 4.89
N LEU A 5 89.92 -28.57 5.16
CA LEU A 5 88.52 -28.31 4.83
C LEU A 5 87.99 -27.26 5.82
N THR A 6 87.49 -26.12 5.32
CA THR A 6 86.71 -25.17 6.13
C THR A 6 85.37 -24.97 5.43
N LEU A 7 84.35 -25.65 5.97
CA LEU A 7 82.97 -25.54 5.53
C LEU A 7 82.32 -24.41 6.35
N LEU A 8 82.06 -23.27 5.70
CA LEU A 8 81.32 -22.15 6.28
C LEU A 8 79.81 -22.47 6.20
N CYS A 9 79.20 -22.79 7.33
CA CYS A 9 77.74 -22.80 7.46
C CYS A 9 77.25 -21.36 7.71
N PHE A 10 76.63 -20.75 6.70
CA PHE A 10 75.81 -19.55 6.88
C PHE A 10 74.45 -19.98 7.44
N ALA A 11 74.21 -19.74 8.73
CA ALA A 11 72.88 -19.77 9.30
C ALA A 11 72.14 -18.51 8.84
N ALA A 12 71.31 -18.64 7.80
CA ALA A 12 70.34 -17.62 7.44
C ALA A 12 69.22 -17.63 8.49
N ALA A 13 69.29 -16.71 9.44
CA ALA A 13 68.17 -16.41 10.31
C ALA A 13 67.06 -15.77 9.47
N THR A 14 66.09 -16.57 9.03
CA THR A 14 64.82 -16.07 8.51
C THR A 14 64.07 -15.43 9.66
N LEU A 15 64.21 -14.10 9.78
CA LEU A 15 63.31 -13.27 10.56
C LEU A 15 61.92 -13.38 9.92
N PHE A 16 61.09 -14.30 10.42
CA PHE A 16 59.65 -14.17 10.30
C PHE A 16 59.28 -12.92 11.10
N ALA A 17 59.08 -11.80 10.40
CA ALA A 17 58.33 -10.69 10.95
C ALA A 17 56.95 -11.24 11.27
N ALA A 18 56.71 -11.55 12.55
CA ALA A 18 55.38 -11.74 13.06
C ALA A 18 54.64 -10.42 12.77
N CYS A 19 53.80 -10.42 11.74
CA CYS A 19 52.79 -9.40 11.55
C CYS A 19 51.93 -9.44 12.81
N SER A 20 52.25 -8.59 13.80
CA SER A 20 51.27 -8.17 14.78
C SER A 20 50.15 -7.55 13.96
N GLY A 21 49.10 -8.35 13.72
CA GLY A 21 47.90 -7.90 13.04
C GLY A 21 47.41 -6.67 13.78
N GLY A 22 47.65 -5.51 13.19
CA GLY A 22 46.85 -4.35 13.55
C GLY A 22 45.45 -4.73 13.17
N ASP A 23 44.54 -4.69 14.13
CA ASP A 23 43.12 -4.98 13.91
C ASP A 23 42.68 -4.12 12.72
N GLU A 24 42.48 -4.76 11.56
CA GLU A 24 41.88 -4.06 10.43
C GLU A 24 40.51 -3.57 10.90
N PRO A 25 40.13 -2.33 10.56
CA PRO A 25 38.83 -1.82 10.97
C PRO A 25 37.77 -2.76 10.41
N GLU A 26 36.98 -3.31 11.33
CA GLU A 26 35.88 -4.20 11.03
C GLU A 26 34.91 -3.52 10.06
N THR A 27 34.53 -4.22 8.99
CA THR A 27 33.55 -3.68 8.05
C THR A 27 32.16 -3.66 8.69
N PRO A 28 31.23 -2.80 8.23
CA PRO A 28 29.85 -2.82 8.74
C PRO A 28 29.17 -4.20 8.66
N GLU A 29 29.45 -4.97 7.61
CA GLU A 29 28.92 -6.33 7.41
C GLU A 29 29.49 -7.29 8.45
N GLN A 30 30.80 -7.21 8.72
CA GLN A 30 31.45 -7.99 9.77
C GLN A 30 30.89 -7.65 11.15
N LYS A 31 30.70 -6.37 11.43
CA LYS A 31 30.13 -5.88 12.69
C LYS A 31 28.74 -6.46 12.92
N TYR A 32 27.84 -6.38 11.94
CA TYR A 32 26.50 -6.97 12.04
C TYR A 32 26.57 -8.48 12.27
N CYS A 33 27.32 -9.21 11.44
CA CYS A 33 27.38 -10.66 11.53
C CYS A 33 27.98 -11.14 12.86
N ASN A 34 28.99 -10.45 13.38
CA ASN A 34 29.57 -10.73 14.69
C ASN A 34 28.56 -10.46 15.82
N GLN A 35 27.85 -9.32 15.80
CA GLN A 35 26.80 -9.01 16.78
C GLN A 35 25.68 -10.07 16.79
N ARG A 36 25.18 -10.43 15.61
CA ARG A 36 24.15 -11.47 15.45
C ARG A 36 24.63 -12.83 15.94
N CYS A 37 25.86 -13.20 15.60
CA CYS A 37 26.39 -14.50 15.98
C CYS A 37 26.80 -14.62 17.45
N ASP A 38 27.25 -13.53 18.06
CA ASP A 38 27.47 -13.46 19.50
C ASP A 38 26.16 -13.63 20.28
N CYS A 39 25.04 -13.10 19.76
CA CYS A 39 23.72 -13.32 20.32
C CYS A 39 23.26 -14.78 20.15
N ASN A 40 23.20 -15.25 18.90
CA ASN A 40 22.60 -16.54 18.53
C ASN A 40 23.52 -17.76 18.79
N LYS A 41 24.76 -17.54 19.24
CA LYS A 41 25.79 -18.58 19.44
C LYS A 41 26.12 -19.36 18.17
N CYS A 42 26.34 -18.64 17.06
CA CYS A 42 26.74 -19.25 15.80
C CYS A 42 28.05 -20.05 15.91
N THR A 43 28.17 -21.02 15.02
CA THR A 43 29.44 -21.63 14.62
C THR A 43 30.23 -20.73 13.66
N GLU A 44 31.52 -21.01 13.46
CA GLU A 44 32.34 -20.30 12.47
C GLU A 44 31.79 -20.43 11.03
N LEU A 45 31.15 -21.55 10.71
CA LEU A 45 30.53 -21.77 9.41
C LEU A 45 29.34 -20.84 9.19
N GLU A 46 28.47 -20.69 10.20
CA GLU A 46 27.31 -19.79 10.14
C GLU A 46 27.74 -18.32 10.08
N LEU A 47 28.80 -17.95 10.80
CA LEU A 47 29.39 -16.62 10.68
C LEU A 47 29.91 -16.37 9.26
N GLY A 48 30.61 -17.34 8.66
CA GLY A 48 31.07 -17.26 7.28
C GLY A 48 29.92 -17.08 6.28
N SER A 49 28.85 -17.88 6.43
CA SER A 49 27.66 -17.74 5.58
C SER A 49 26.98 -16.38 5.74
N CYS A 50 26.88 -15.84 6.96
CA CYS A 50 26.33 -14.50 7.17
C CYS A 50 27.13 -13.43 6.42
N LEU A 51 28.47 -13.51 6.48
CA LEU A 51 29.35 -12.57 5.78
C LEU A 51 29.17 -12.66 4.26
N ASP A 52 29.18 -13.89 3.72
CA ASP A 52 28.98 -14.13 2.30
C ASP A 52 27.62 -13.57 1.83
N ASP A 53 26.55 -13.80 2.59
CA ASP A 53 25.21 -13.28 2.27
C ASP A 53 25.18 -11.74 2.28
N LYS A 54 25.81 -11.09 3.26
CA LYS A 54 25.82 -9.62 3.34
C LYS A 54 26.71 -8.98 2.27
N ILE A 55 27.81 -9.62 1.89
CA ILE A 55 28.64 -9.18 0.77
C ILE A 55 27.86 -9.31 -0.55
N ASN A 56 27.18 -10.45 -0.77
CA ASN A 56 26.37 -10.63 -1.96
C ASN A 56 25.23 -9.59 -2.04
N GLN A 57 24.54 -9.31 -0.94
CA GLN A 57 23.48 -8.30 -0.88
C GLN A 57 24.02 -6.89 -1.13
N LYS A 58 25.24 -6.57 -0.66
CA LYS A 58 25.92 -5.30 -0.94
C LYS A 58 26.23 -5.14 -2.42
N ASP A 59 26.74 -6.21 -3.04
CA ASP A 59 27.09 -6.21 -4.47
C ASP A 59 25.82 -6.10 -5.32
N GLU A 60 24.75 -6.81 -4.96
CA GLU A 60 23.43 -6.70 -5.62
C GLU A 60 22.87 -5.27 -5.50
N ALA A 61 22.93 -4.67 -4.31
CA ALA A 61 22.55 -3.27 -4.11
C ALA A 61 23.43 -2.31 -4.91
N ALA A 62 24.72 -2.60 -5.04
CA ALA A 62 25.61 -1.79 -5.85
C ALA A 62 25.29 -1.84 -7.34
N ASP A 63 24.91 -3.01 -7.85
CA ASP A 63 24.51 -3.22 -9.25
C ASP A 63 23.13 -2.61 -9.57
N ALA A 64 22.23 -2.57 -8.59
CA ALA A 64 20.90 -1.96 -8.69
C ALA A 64 20.87 -0.44 -8.41
N ASP A 65 22.01 0.18 -8.10
CA ASP A 65 22.12 1.58 -7.66
C ASP A 65 21.38 1.88 -6.34
N CYS A 66 21.29 0.88 -5.45
CA CYS A 66 20.60 0.89 -4.15
C CYS A 66 21.57 0.97 -2.95
N LYS A 67 22.74 1.60 -3.14
CA LYS A 67 23.82 1.60 -2.13
C LYS A 67 23.43 2.35 -0.86
N ASP A 68 22.62 3.39 -1.01
CA ASP A 68 22.22 4.26 0.10
C ASP A 68 21.19 3.54 0.98
N GLU A 69 20.24 2.83 0.38
CA GLU A 69 19.26 1.99 1.07
C GLU A 69 19.96 0.85 1.81
N TYR A 70 20.92 0.17 1.17
CA TYR A 70 21.69 -0.90 1.81
C TYR A 70 22.50 -0.37 3.00
N SER A 71 23.17 0.77 2.83
CA SER A 71 23.93 1.41 3.90
C SER A 71 23.03 1.82 5.07
N THR A 72 21.83 2.32 4.79
CA THR A 72 20.83 2.71 5.80
C THR A 72 20.35 1.49 6.58
N PHE A 73 19.97 0.42 5.89
CA PHE A 73 19.58 -0.86 6.49
C PHE A 73 20.68 -1.44 7.39
N LEU A 74 21.92 -1.53 6.89
CA LEU A 74 23.03 -2.08 7.67
C LEU A 74 23.41 -1.18 8.87
N THR A 75 23.20 0.13 8.75
CA THR A 75 23.38 1.06 9.88
C THR A 75 22.34 0.75 10.97
N CYS A 76 21.07 0.60 10.63
CA CYS A 76 20.04 0.22 11.59
C CYS A 76 20.38 -1.13 12.26
N LEU A 77 20.75 -2.14 11.47
CA LEU A 77 21.10 -3.47 11.99
C LEU A 77 22.29 -3.46 12.95
N THR A 78 23.20 -2.49 12.87
CA THR A 78 24.38 -2.41 13.75
C THR A 78 24.25 -1.40 14.89
N ALA A 79 23.24 -0.52 14.83
CA ALA A 79 23.00 0.54 15.81
C ALA A 79 21.79 0.24 16.71
N ASP A 80 20.71 -0.27 16.13
CA ASP A 80 19.38 -0.33 16.76
C ASP A 80 18.91 -1.77 17.02
N ALA A 81 19.28 -2.72 16.16
CA ALA A 81 19.00 -4.13 16.42
C ALA A 81 19.77 -4.65 17.65
N ALA A 82 19.12 -5.53 18.41
CA ALA A 82 19.66 -6.00 19.69
C ALA A 82 19.31 -7.45 19.97
N CYS A 83 20.11 -8.08 20.83
CA CYS A 83 19.84 -9.43 21.31
C CYS A 83 18.69 -9.42 22.33
N SER A 84 17.61 -10.15 22.05
CA SER A 84 16.47 -10.34 22.94
C SER A 84 16.19 -11.84 23.09
N ASP A 85 16.16 -12.33 24.33
CA ASP A 85 15.88 -13.75 24.65
C ASP A 85 16.76 -14.79 23.93
N GLY A 86 17.97 -14.39 23.54
CA GLY A 86 18.93 -15.25 22.83
C GLY A 86 18.80 -15.22 21.31
N ASP A 87 17.89 -14.40 20.78
CA ASP A 87 17.69 -14.15 19.36
C ASP A 87 18.01 -12.69 19.01
N TYR A 88 18.72 -12.50 17.90
CA TYR A 88 19.00 -11.17 17.37
C TYR A 88 17.74 -10.58 16.73
N ASP A 89 17.19 -9.52 17.31
CA ASP A 89 15.96 -8.88 16.86
C ASP A 89 16.23 -7.85 15.76
N GLU A 90 15.98 -8.26 14.52
CA GLU A 90 16.10 -7.42 13.32
C GLU A 90 14.79 -6.66 13.02
N SER A 91 13.69 -6.96 13.73
CA SER A 91 12.36 -6.41 13.41
C SER A 91 12.27 -4.89 13.61
N VAL A 92 13.16 -4.32 14.42
CA VAL A 92 13.29 -2.86 14.59
C VAL A 92 13.75 -2.14 13.32
N CYS A 93 14.35 -2.87 12.36
CA CYS A 93 14.85 -2.35 11.08
C CYS A 93 13.97 -2.72 9.89
N PHE A 94 12.71 -3.09 10.13
CA PHE A 94 11.78 -3.52 9.07
C PHE A 94 11.52 -2.42 8.03
N ALA A 95 11.52 -1.15 8.44
CA ALA A 95 11.32 -0.03 7.52
C ALA A 95 12.47 0.07 6.52
N GLU A 96 13.72 0.05 7.00
CA GLU A 96 14.91 0.13 6.18
C GLU A 96 15.11 -1.11 5.31
N GLU A 97 14.74 -2.30 5.82
CA GLU A 97 14.69 -3.53 5.01
C GLU A 97 13.67 -3.40 3.87
N SER A 98 12.49 -2.87 4.14
CA SER A 98 11.45 -2.63 3.14
C SER A 98 11.90 -1.63 2.07
N ASP A 99 12.64 -0.58 2.46
CA ASP A 99 13.18 0.40 1.53
C ASP A 99 14.26 -0.22 0.62
N LEU A 100 15.20 -0.98 1.19
CA LEU A 100 16.19 -1.72 0.42
C LEU A 100 15.52 -2.72 -0.54
N ASP A 101 14.50 -3.44 -0.06
CA ASP A 101 13.79 -4.41 -0.88
C ASP A 101 13.09 -3.76 -2.07
N SER A 102 12.40 -2.65 -1.80
CA SER A 102 11.72 -1.85 -2.82
C SER A 102 12.69 -1.32 -3.88
N CYS A 103 13.94 -1.05 -3.49
CA CYS A 103 14.97 -0.64 -4.42
C CYS A 103 15.53 -1.82 -5.25
N LEU A 104 15.87 -2.94 -4.61
CA LEU A 104 16.43 -4.13 -5.27
C LEU A 104 15.44 -4.81 -6.21
N ARG A 105 14.17 -4.84 -5.79
CA ARG A 105 13.07 -5.53 -6.46
C ARG A 105 11.94 -4.54 -6.67
N PRO A 106 12.14 -3.52 -7.52
CA PRO A 106 11.11 -2.53 -7.74
C PRO A 106 9.86 -3.24 -8.25
N PRO A 107 8.69 -2.88 -7.73
CA PRO A 107 7.45 -3.51 -8.15
C PRO A 107 7.27 -3.28 -9.65
N PRO A 108 6.73 -4.28 -10.38
CA PRO A 108 6.57 -4.15 -11.82
C PRO A 108 5.72 -2.93 -12.13
N THR A 109 6.11 -2.13 -13.14
CA THR A 109 5.41 -0.90 -13.46
C THR A 109 3.93 -1.18 -13.77
N CYS A 110 3.02 -0.61 -12.97
CA CYS A 110 1.60 -0.66 -13.31
C CYS A 110 1.24 0.45 -14.28
N ASN A 111 0.51 0.13 -15.34
CA ASN A 111 0.04 1.12 -16.32
C ASN A 111 -1.13 1.96 -15.80
N LEU A 112 -1.65 1.64 -14.61
CA LEU A 112 -2.77 2.33 -13.97
C LEU A 112 -2.32 3.39 -12.95
N VAL A 113 -1.01 3.49 -12.67
CA VAL A 113 -0.44 4.50 -11.78
C VAL A 113 -0.84 5.93 -12.15
N ASN A 114 -1.32 6.70 -11.16
CA ASN A 114 -1.88 8.05 -11.25
C ASN A 114 -3.23 8.16 -11.96
N ASN A 115 -4.05 7.12 -11.96
CA ASN A 115 -5.41 7.21 -12.48
C ASN A 115 -6.42 7.69 -11.41
N GLY A 116 -5.98 7.86 -10.16
CA GLY A 116 -6.82 8.25 -9.04
C GLY A 116 -7.61 7.11 -8.39
N VAL A 117 -7.35 5.86 -8.75
CA VAL A 117 -7.98 4.65 -8.22
C VAL A 117 -6.89 3.74 -7.66
N CYS A 118 -7.04 3.25 -6.44
CA CYS A 118 -6.09 2.29 -5.89
C CYS A 118 -6.28 0.91 -6.54
N ASN A 119 -5.31 0.49 -7.35
CA ASN A 119 -5.30 -0.78 -8.07
C ASN A 119 -4.38 -1.85 -7.42
N GLU A 120 -3.84 -1.58 -6.22
CA GLU A 120 -3.09 -2.56 -5.42
C GLU A 120 -3.93 -3.82 -5.10
N PRO A 121 -3.31 -4.95 -4.73
CA PRO A 121 -4.06 -6.11 -4.24
C PRO A 121 -4.92 -5.81 -3.02
N ALA A 122 -5.99 -6.59 -2.84
CA ALA A 122 -6.83 -6.55 -1.65
C ALA A 122 -5.96 -6.67 -0.37
N PRO A 123 -6.31 -5.93 0.71
CA PRO A 123 -7.53 -5.14 0.89
C PRO A 123 -7.41 -3.68 0.43
N LYS A 124 -6.30 -3.28 -0.22
CA LYS A 124 -6.08 -1.86 -0.54
C LYS A 124 -6.75 -1.42 -1.84
N GLY A 125 -6.84 -2.32 -2.81
CA GLY A 125 -7.41 -2.03 -4.12
C GLY A 125 -7.96 -3.26 -4.84
N ASP A 126 -8.26 -3.12 -6.12
CA ASP A 126 -8.91 -4.13 -6.96
C ASP A 126 -7.99 -5.26 -7.48
N GLY A 127 -6.68 -5.19 -7.19
CA GLY A 127 -5.69 -6.18 -7.57
C GLY A 127 -5.33 -6.21 -9.06
N LEU A 128 -5.62 -5.14 -9.81
CA LEU A 128 -5.16 -5.01 -11.21
C LEU A 128 -3.66 -4.69 -11.32
N CYS A 129 -3.06 -4.15 -10.25
CA CYS A 129 -1.65 -3.88 -10.11
C CYS A 129 -1.00 -4.87 -9.11
N ALA A 130 0.31 -5.10 -9.26
CA ALA A 130 1.08 -5.86 -8.29
C ALA A 130 1.25 -5.06 -6.98
N ALA A 131 1.51 -5.77 -5.87
CA ALA A 131 1.79 -5.11 -4.60
C ALA A 131 2.96 -4.10 -4.74
N GLY A 132 2.77 -2.87 -4.26
CA GLY A 132 3.71 -1.77 -4.30
C GLY A 132 3.74 -0.99 -5.62
N SER A 133 3.09 -1.49 -6.68
CA SER A 133 3.18 -0.89 -8.02
C SER A 133 2.22 0.28 -8.27
N ASP A 134 1.28 0.54 -7.36
CA ASP A 134 0.29 1.62 -7.46
C ASP A 134 0.13 2.42 -6.15
N THR A 135 1.21 2.54 -5.39
CA THR A 135 1.22 3.18 -4.07
C THR A 135 0.81 4.64 -4.07
N LYS A 136 0.90 5.34 -5.21
CA LYS A 136 0.59 6.76 -5.29
C LYS A 136 -0.91 7.05 -5.26
N ASP A 137 -1.72 6.23 -5.91
CA ASP A 137 -3.17 6.33 -5.84
C ASP A 137 -3.68 5.76 -4.49
N CYS A 138 -2.97 4.77 -3.95
CA CYS A 138 -3.26 4.17 -2.64
C CYS A 138 -2.70 4.95 -1.43
N ALA A 139 -2.11 6.12 -1.64
CA ALA A 139 -1.62 6.99 -0.56
C ALA A 139 -2.75 7.82 0.08
N ILE A 140 -3.95 7.81 -0.52
CA ILE A 140 -5.17 8.38 0.09
C ILE A 140 -5.57 7.46 1.25
N PRO A 141 -5.85 8.00 2.47
CA PRO A 141 -6.11 7.19 3.65
C PRO A 141 -7.29 6.24 3.39
N THR A 142 -7.00 4.95 3.33
CA THR A 142 -7.98 3.87 3.22
C THR A 142 -8.83 3.88 4.48
N CYS A 143 -10.15 3.83 4.33
CA CYS A 143 -11.03 3.68 5.46
C CYS A 143 -10.71 2.39 6.23
N PRO A 144 -10.75 2.37 7.58
CA PRO A 144 -10.45 1.16 8.35
C PRO A 144 -11.35 -0.05 8.02
N SER A 145 -12.53 0.22 7.49
CA SER A 145 -13.51 -0.78 7.09
C SER A 145 -13.55 -1.04 5.58
N ALA A 146 -12.62 -0.45 4.80
CA ALA A 146 -12.57 -0.71 3.37
C ALA A 146 -12.32 -2.20 3.06
N GLY A 147 -13.14 -2.76 2.16
CA GLY A 147 -13.09 -4.17 1.77
C GLY A 147 -13.68 -5.15 2.80
N ASP A 148 -14.53 -4.67 3.72
CA ASP A 148 -15.28 -5.50 4.66
C ASP A 148 -16.61 -6.05 4.11
N GLY A 149 -16.95 -5.65 2.88
CA GLY A 149 -18.16 -6.04 2.16
C GLY A 149 -19.33 -5.08 2.33
N PHE A 150 -19.15 -3.95 3.03
CA PHE A 150 -20.14 -2.90 3.19
C PHE A 150 -19.60 -1.58 2.65
N CYS A 151 -20.38 -0.93 1.78
CA CYS A 151 -20.05 0.43 1.39
C CYS A 151 -20.14 1.34 2.62
N ASP A 152 -19.02 1.93 3.03
CA ASP A 152 -18.92 2.77 4.21
C ASP A 152 -18.66 4.25 3.90
N GLU A 153 -18.59 4.62 2.63
CA GLU A 153 -18.63 6.02 2.15
C GLU A 153 -20.00 6.67 2.40
N PRO A 154 -20.16 7.98 2.14
CA PRO A 154 -21.44 8.67 2.28
C PRO A 154 -22.62 7.96 1.61
N GLU A 155 -22.41 7.26 0.50
CA GLU A 155 -23.43 6.47 -0.22
C GLU A 155 -23.92 5.24 0.58
N GLY A 156 -23.17 4.85 1.61
CA GLY A 156 -23.44 3.70 2.45
C GLY A 156 -23.55 4.07 3.93
N SER A 157 -22.62 3.61 4.77
CA SER A 157 -22.70 3.86 6.22
C SER A 157 -22.19 5.25 6.66
N GLY A 158 -21.45 5.96 5.79
CA GLY A 158 -20.86 7.26 6.06
C GLY A 158 -19.75 7.24 7.13
N LEU A 159 -19.14 6.09 7.38
CA LEU A 159 -17.99 5.92 8.29
C LEU A 159 -16.66 6.33 7.64
N CYS A 160 -16.64 6.39 6.31
CA CYS A 160 -15.50 6.68 5.46
C CYS A 160 -15.66 8.02 4.75
N ALA A 161 -14.53 8.63 4.37
CA ALA A 161 -14.54 9.78 3.48
C ALA A 161 -14.78 9.33 2.03
N GLU A 162 -15.34 10.19 1.20
CA GLU A 162 -15.50 9.94 -0.24
C GLU A 162 -14.20 9.43 -0.89
N GLY A 163 -14.28 8.33 -1.65
CA GLY A 163 -13.17 7.68 -2.33
C GLY A 163 -12.20 6.87 -1.44
N SER A 164 -12.53 6.63 -0.17
CA SER A 164 -11.71 5.85 0.77
C SER A 164 -12.18 4.41 1.03
N ASP A 165 -13.32 3.99 0.48
CA ASP A 165 -13.81 2.61 0.42
C ASP A 165 -14.34 2.23 -0.99
N PRO A 166 -13.51 2.38 -2.04
CA PRO A 166 -13.92 2.07 -3.42
C PRO A 166 -14.12 0.57 -3.69
N LEU A 167 -13.72 -0.29 -2.74
CA LEU A 167 -13.83 -1.75 -2.85
C LEU A 167 -15.24 -2.23 -2.59
N ASP A 168 -15.90 -1.66 -1.58
CA ASP A 168 -17.27 -1.99 -1.23
C ASP A 168 -18.28 -0.96 -1.76
N CYS A 169 -17.81 0.26 -2.06
CA CYS A 169 -18.54 1.28 -2.80
C CYS A 169 -18.07 1.29 -4.26
N PRO A 170 -18.59 0.38 -5.13
CA PRO A 170 -18.32 0.49 -6.55
C PRO A 170 -18.79 1.88 -6.99
N ALA A 171 -17.92 2.60 -7.72
CA ALA A 171 -18.09 4.00 -8.14
C ALA A 171 -19.37 4.33 -8.98
N GLU A 172 -20.36 3.44 -9.04
CA GLU A 172 -21.42 3.39 -10.06
C GLU A 172 -22.74 2.73 -9.59
N THR A 173 -23.23 2.87 -8.35
CA THR A 173 -24.59 2.30 -8.04
C THR A 173 -25.56 3.13 -7.20
N CYS A 174 -25.27 4.40 -6.90
CA CYS A 174 -26.33 5.30 -6.45
C CYS A 174 -27.02 5.93 -7.67
N GLN A 175 -28.35 6.07 -7.64
CA GLN A 175 -29.09 6.73 -8.72
C GLN A 175 -29.28 8.21 -8.39
N THR A 176 -29.13 9.07 -9.40
CA THR A 176 -29.58 10.46 -9.28
C THR A 176 -31.11 10.51 -9.23
N CYS A 177 -31.67 11.68 -8.89
CA CYS A 177 -33.11 11.87 -8.91
C CYS A 177 -33.70 11.53 -10.29
N TYR A 178 -33.05 11.97 -11.36
CA TYR A 178 -33.46 11.68 -12.74
C TYR A 178 -33.47 10.17 -13.03
N ASP A 179 -32.37 9.47 -12.74
CA ASP A 179 -32.28 8.04 -13.02
C ASP A 179 -33.27 7.22 -12.20
N PHE A 180 -33.51 7.64 -10.96
CA PHE A 180 -34.45 6.99 -10.05
C PHE A 180 -35.90 7.14 -10.52
N ILE A 181 -36.31 8.31 -11.03
CA ILE A 181 -37.69 8.48 -11.56
C ILE A 181 -37.91 7.76 -12.88
N GLN A 182 -36.87 7.61 -13.71
CA GLN A 182 -37.00 6.93 -15.01
C GLN A 182 -37.08 5.42 -14.85
N SER A 183 -36.31 4.86 -13.92
CA SER A 183 -36.23 3.43 -13.67
C SER A 183 -36.15 3.17 -12.17
N PRO A 184 -37.27 3.34 -11.43
CA PRO A 184 -37.31 3.09 -10.01
C PRO A 184 -37.04 1.60 -9.80
N ASN A 185 -35.82 1.30 -9.35
CA ASN A 185 -35.37 -0.03 -9.03
C ASN A 185 -35.02 -0.08 -7.53
N THR A 186 -34.41 -1.17 -7.08
CA THR A 186 -34.06 -1.33 -5.66
C THR A 186 -32.74 -0.66 -5.26
N SER A 187 -32.10 0.08 -6.15
CA SER A 187 -30.87 0.82 -5.86
C SER A 187 -31.15 2.04 -4.98
N THR A 188 -30.14 2.43 -4.22
CA THR A 188 -30.20 3.58 -3.30
C THR A 188 -30.03 4.89 -4.08
N LEU A 189 -30.80 5.93 -3.73
CA LEU A 189 -30.56 7.29 -4.23
C LEU A 189 -29.22 7.81 -3.70
N CYS A 190 -28.49 8.57 -4.51
CA CYS A 190 -27.31 9.29 -4.02
C CYS A 190 -27.72 10.28 -2.92
N ASP A 191 -26.85 10.50 -1.93
CA ASP A 191 -27.15 11.38 -0.79
C ASP A 191 -27.53 12.80 -1.21
N ALA A 192 -26.80 13.36 -2.19
CA ALA A 192 -27.12 14.67 -2.78
C ALA A 192 -28.52 14.68 -3.42
N SER A 193 -28.86 13.60 -4.12
CA SER A 193 -30.12 13.39 -4.83
C SER A 193 -31.29 13.09 -3.89
N GLY A 194 -31.03 12.55 -2.69
CA GLY A 194 -32.07 12.18 -1.73
C GLY A 194 -32.94 13.36 -1.32
N SER A 195 -32.33 14.54 -1.10
CA SER A 195 -33.08 15.75 -0.76
C SER A 195 -33.89 16.33 -1.92
N ILE A 196 -33.35 16.22 -3.15
CA ILE A 196 -34.01 16.64 -4.39
C ILE A 196 -35.21 15.74 -4.66
N PHE A 197 -35.02 14.43 -4.58
CA PHE A 197 -36.08 13.44 -4.75
C PHE A 197 -37.16 13.55 -3.68
N ALA A 198 -36.81 13.81 -2.42
CA ALA A 198 -37.79 14.01 -1.36
C ALA A 198 -38.72 15.20 -1.64
N ALA A 199 -38.19 16.32 -2.12
CA ALA A 199 -38.99 17.49 -2.51
C ALA A 199 -39.88 17.19 -3.74
N TYR A 200 -39.30 16.52 -4.74
CA TYR A 200 -40.03 16.04 -5.91
C TYR A 200 -41.21 15.13 -5.52
N PHE A 201 -40.94 14.13 -4.67
CA PHE A 201 -41.93 13.15 -4.22
C PHE A 201 -43.01 13.77 -3.33
N ASP A 202 -42.67 14.73 -2.45
CA ASP A 202 -43.67 15.43 -1.63
C ASP A 202 -44.65 16.20 -2.52
N CYS A 203 -44.17 16.93 -3.53
CA CYS A 203 -45.06 17.65 -4.45
C CYS A 203 -45.91 16.69 -5.31
N ALA A 204 -45.30 15.59 -5.77
CA ALA A 204 -45.95 14.60 -6.60
C ALA A 204 -47.02 13.77 -5.87
N CYS A 205 -46.76 13.34 -4.63
CA CYS A 205 -47.54 12.29 -3.96
C CYS A 205 -48.30 12.78 -2.72
N VAL A 206 -47.97 13.95 -2.17
CA VAL A 206 -48.66 14.55 -1.03
C VAL A 206 -49.31 15.88 -1.42
N GLY A 207 -48.65 16.63 -2.30
CA GLY A 207 -49.02 17.96 -2.71
C GLY A 207 -49.96 18.00 -3.93
N SER A 208 -49.66 18.95 -4.82
CA SER A 208 -50.55 19.40 -5.89
C SER A 208 -50.84 18.34 -6.96
N CYS A 209 -50.00 17.31 -7.07
CA CYS A 209 -50.09 16.30 -8.13
C CYS A 209 -50.52 14.90 -7.66
N ALA A 210 -50.89 14.74 -6.38
CA ALA A 210 -51.20 13.44 -5.80
C ALA A 210 -52.23 12.65 -6.62
N ASP A 211 -53.33 13.29 -7.03
CA ASP A 211 -54.39 12.64 -7.82
C ASP A 211 -53.92 12.13 -9.19
N TYR A 212 -52.88 12.74 -9.77
CA TYR A 212 -52.33 12.39 -11.08
C TYR A 212 -51.21 11.35 -10.97
N CYS A 213 -50.40 11.41 -9.91
CA CYS A 213 -49.23 10.54 -9.73
C CYS A 213 -49.50 9.28 -8.90
N GLN A 214 -50.67 9.16 -8.26
CA GLN A 214 -50.98 8.07 -7.33
C GLN A 214 -50.79 6.67 -7.93
N ALA A 215 -51.20 6.49 -9.19
CA ALA A 215 -51.18 5.21 -9.88
C ALA A 215 -49.80 4.84 -10.48
N SER A 216 -48.88 5.80 -10.55
CA SER A 216 -47.55 5.64 -11.14
C SER A 216 -46.46 5.85 -10.09
N LEU A 217 -45.84 7.03 -10.05
CA LEU A 217 -44.72 7.37 -9.17
C LEU A 217 -44.96 6.99 -7.71
N CYS A 218 -46.14 7.31 -7.16
CA CYS A 218 -46.45 7.07 -5.75
C CYS A 218 -46.69 5.59 -5.42
N SER A 219 -46.84 4.75 -6.45
CA SER A 219 -46.93 3.29 -6.35
C SER A 219 -45.59 2.60 -6.66
N GLY A 220 -44.50 3.36 -6.81
CA GLY A 220 -43.15 2.83 -7.02
C GLY A 220 -42.86 2.41 -8.47
N VAL A 221 -43.59 2.96 -9.45
CA VAL A 221 -43.29 2.79 -10.89
C VAL A 221 -42.99 4.15 -11.52
N SER A 222 -42.35 4.18 -12.69
CA SER A 222 -42.02 5.44 -13.37
C SER A 222 -43.26 6.31 -13.61
N PRO A 223 -43.17 7.65 -13.51
CA PRO A 223 -44.30 8.54 -13.75
C PRO A 223 -44.84 8.36 -15.16
N ASP A 224 -46.17 8.43 -15.30
CA ASP A 224 -46.82 8.46 -16.60
C ASP A 224 -46.97 9.90 -17.11
N ALA A 225 -47.46 10.04 -18.35
CA ALA A 225 -47.60 11.34 -18.99
C ALA A 225 -48.53 12.30 -18.22
N ASP A 226 -49.54 11.82 -17.50
CA ASP A 226 -50.45 12.67 -16.74
C ASP A 226 -49.77 13.21 -15.48
N CYS A 227 -48.97 12.36 -14.80
CA CYS A 227 -48.11 12.77 -13.70
C CYS A 227 -47.04 13.77 -14.15
N ASP A 228 -46.32 13.50 -15.24
CA ASP A 228 -45.29 14.42 -15.78
C ASP A 228 -45.87 15.79 -16.14
N ASN A 229 -47.02 15.82 -16.82
CA ASN A 229 -47.69 17.07 -17.17
C ASN A 229 -48.12 17.86 -15.93
N CYS A 230 -48.57 17.16 -14.88
CA CYS A 230 -48.90 17.82 -13.61
C CYS A 230 -47.65 18.39 -12.94
N MET A 231 -46.58 17.60 -12.83
CA MET A 231 -45.34 17.99 -12.18
C MET A 231 -44.72 19.21 -12.86
N ALA A 232 -44.65 19.22 -14.19
CA ALA A 232 -44.17 20.37 -14.95
C ALA A 232 -45.03 21.64 -14.76
N ALA A 233 -46.33 21.50 -14.51
CA ALA A 233 -47.26 22.61 -14.39
C ALA A 233 -47.39 23.17 -12.97
N LEU A 234 -47.40 22.30 -11.95
CA LEU A 234 -47.73 22.64 -10.56
C LEU A 234 -46.55 22.51 -9.60
N CYS A 235 -45.49 21.79 -9.99
CA CYS A 235 -44.27 21.54 -9.21
C CYS A 235 -42.99 21.86 -10.02
N PRO A 236 -42.91 22.97 -10.79
CA PRO A 236 -41.84 23.16 -11.78
C PRO A 236 -40.46 23.25 -11.14
N THR A 237 -40.34 23.80 -9.93
CA THR A 237 -39.05 23.95 -9.24
C THR A 237 -38.47 22.59 -8.85
N GLU A 238 -39.28 21.72 -8.25
CA GLU A 238 -38.87 20.38 -7.84
C GLU A 238 -38.68 19.46 -9.06
N TYR A 239 -39.53 19.59 -10.07
CA TYR A 239 -39.43 18.85 -11.33
C TYR A 239 -38.14 19.18 -12.08
N ASP A 240 -37.84 20.46 -12.30
CA ASP A 240 -36.61 20.88 -13.00
C ASP A 240 -35.35 20.52 -12.20
N ALA A 241 -35.40 20.61 -10.86
CA ALA A 241 -34.28 20.20 -10.00
C ALA A 241 -33.99 18.71 -10.12
N CYS A 242 -35.02 17.86 -10.15
CA CYS A 242 -34.86 16.42 -10.31
C CYS A 242 -34.38 16.03 -11.71
N LEU A 243 -34.80 16.75 -12.76
CA LEU A 243 -34.33 16.50 -14.14
C LEU A 243 -32.90 16.98 -14.40
N ALA A 244 -32.41 17.94 -13.62
CA ALA A 244 -31.07 18.51 -13.75
C ALA A 244 -30.01 17.78 -12.90
N ASP A 245 -30.44 16.83 -12.08
CA ASP A 245 -29.62 16.00 -11.19
C ASP A 245 -29.19 14.70 -11.89
#